data_AF-A0A9E2VPP9-F1
#
_entry.id   AF-A0A9E2VPP9-F1
#
_cell.length_a   1.000
_cell.length_b   1.000
_cell.length_c   1.000
_cell.angle_alpha   90.00
_cell.angle_beta   90.00
_cell.angle_gamma   90.00
#
_symmetry.space_group_name_H-M   'P 1'
#
loop_
_entity.id
_entity.type
_entity.pdbx_description
1 polymer ?
#
loop_
_entity_poly.entity_id
_entity_poly.type
_entity_poly.pdbx_seq_one_letter_code
_entity_poly.pdbx_strand_id
1 'polypeptide(L)'
;PTALLYKKNGDGYELEGAMYTAPRGMTEDQLNERVPLSVAQWHAHINLCFPPEGKIPRGDRKQFGFKGTIDTESACQQAGGRFVPQVGGWMIHVYPFKATPAEIWTH
;
A
#
# COMPACT_ATOMS: atom_id res chain seq x y z
N PRO A 1 -6.35 -6.31 -14.47
CA PRO A 1 -5.71 -5.44 -13.46
C PRO A 1 -6.58 -4.19 -13.24
N THR A 2 -6.55 -3.59 -12.05
CA THR A 2 -7.26 -2.33 -11.80
C THR A 2 -6.52 -1.15 -12.41
N ALA A 3 -5.18 -1.17 -12.37
CA ALA A 3 -4.33 -0.15 -12.98
C ALA A 3 -3.07 -0.77 -13.59
N LEU A 4 -2.51 -0.10 -14.60
CA LEU A 4 -1.19 -0.40 -15.17
C LEU A 4 -0.20 0.67 -14.68
N LEU A 5 1.02 0.25 -14.35
CA LEU A 5 2.08 1.10 -13.84
C LEU A 5 3.07 1.38 -14.97
N TYR A 6 3.32 2.66 -15.21
CA TYR A 6 4.23 3.11 -16.25
C TYR A 6 5.31 4.00 -15.67
N LYS A 7 6.55 3.80 -16.12
CA LYS A 7 7.66 4.70 -15.88
C LYS A 7 7.85 5.60 -17.09
N LYS A 8 8.02 6.91 -16.85
CA LYS A 8 8.35 7.85 -17.93
C LYS A 8 9.74 7.52 -18.48
N ASN A 9 9.85 7.40 -19.80
CA ASN A 9 11.10 7.10 -20.50
C ASN A 9 11.23 7.99 -21.74
N GLY A 10 12.02 9.06 -21.63
CA GLY A 10 12.09 10.12 -22.64
C GLY A 10 10.73 10.78 -22.88
N ASP A 11 10.30 10.80 -24.14
CA ASP A 11 8.99 11.30 -24.57
C ASP A 11 7.86 10.25 -24.45
N GLY A 12 8.20 9.02 -24.04
CA GLY A 12 7.28 7.90 -23.93
C GLY A 12 7.11 7.36 -22.52
N TYR A 13 6.47 6.19 -22.45
CA TYR A 13 6.19 5.47 -21.22
C TYR A 13 6.52 3.99 -21.43
N GLU A 14 7.18 3.40 -20.43
CA GLU A 14 7.52 1.99 -20.40
C GLU A 14 6.65 1.29 -19.36
N LEU A 15 6.04 0.17 -19.73
CA LEU A 15 5.21 -0.62 -18.82
C LEU A 15 6.12 -1.24 -17.75
N GLU A 16 5.93 -0.84 -16.50
CA GLU A 16 6.73 -1.33 -15.37
C GLU A 16 6.02 -2.46 -14.62
N GLY A 17 4.69 -2.42 -14.57
CA GLY A 17 3.93 -3.41 -13.83
C GLY A 17 2.42 -3.22 -13.87
N ALA A 18 1.73 -3.93 -13.00
CA ALA A 18 0.29 -3.86 -12.85
C ALA A 18 -0.10 -3.87 -11.37
N MET A 19 -1.20 -3.19 -11.07
CA MET A 19 -1.80 -3.16 -9.75
C MET A 19 -3.20 -3.77 -9.79
N TYR A 20 -3.50 -4.60 -8.80
CA TYR A 20 -4.83 -5.14 -8.57
C TYR A 20 -5.35 -4.61 -7.24
N THR A 21 -6.64 -4.33 -7.17
CA THR A 21 -7.30 -3.92 -5.94
C THR A 21 -8.52 -4.78 -5.66
N ALA A 22 -8.88 -4.87 -4.38
CA ALA A 22 -10.09 -5.53 -3.94
C ALA A 22 -10.74 -4.76 -2.79
N PRO A 23 -12.07 -4.82 -2.63
CA PRO A 23 -12.77 -4.29 -1.47
C PRO A 23 -12.26 -4.85 -0.15
N ARG A 24 -12.24 -4.01 0.89
CA ARG A 24 -11.80 -4.37 2.26
C ARG A 24 -12.48 -5.62 2.84
N GLY A 25 -13.75 -5.85 2.51
CA GLY A 25 -14.54 -6.93 3.09
C GLY A 25 -14.32 -8.32 2.48
N MET A 26 -13.44 -8.48 1.50
CA MET A 26 -13.11 -9.80 0.94
C MET A 26 -12.25 -10.62 1.90
N THR A 27 -12.49 -11.93 1.94
CA THR A 27 -11.67 -12.90 2.65
C THR A 27 -10.40 -13.25 1.86
N GLU A 28 -9.38 -13.78 2.52
CA GLU A 28 -8.14 -14.20 1.84
C GLU A 28 -8.40 -15.25 0.75
N ASP A 29 -9.30 -16.20 0.98
CA ASP A 29 -9.66 -17.21 -0.03
C ASP A 29 -10.26 -16.57 -1.29
N GLN A 30 -11.19 -15.61 -1.14
CA GLN A 30 -11.78 -14.87 -2.26
C GLN A 30 -10.73 -14.05 -3.03
N LEU A 31 -9.70 -13.56 -2.33
CA LEU A 31 -8.59 -12.84 -2.94
C LEU A 31 -7.66 -13.80 -3.72
N ASN A 32 -7.35 -14.96 -3.14
CA ASN A 32 -6.47 -15.96 -3.71
C ASN A 32 -7.07 -16.66 -4.95
N GLU A 33 -8.41 -16.72 -5.05
CA GLU A 33 -9.11 -17.14 -6.27
C GLU A 33 -8.89 -16.17 -7.44
N ARG A 34 -8.70 -14.87 -7.16
CA ARG A 34 -8.52 -13.84 -8.20
C ARG A 34 -7.09 -13.76 -8.71
N VAL A 35 -6.12 -13.80 -7.79
CA VAL A 35 -4.69 -13.80 -8.11
C VAL A 35 -4.04 -14.89 -7.26
N PRO A 36 -3.57 -15.99 -7.88
CA PRO A 36 -2.93 -17.08 -7.14
C PRO A 36 -1.68 -16.61 -6.39
N LEU A 37 -1.42 -17.21 -5.23
CA LEU A 37 -0.25 -16.90 -4.38
C LEU A 37 1.10 -17.14 -5.09
N SER A 38 1.12 -17.97 -6.14
CA SER A 38 2.30 -18.18 -6.98
C SER A 38 2.64 -16.97 -7.86
N VAL A 39 1.73 -16.00 -7.99
CA VAL A 39 1.89 -14.80 -8.82
C VAL A 39 2.20 -13.58 -7.97
N ALA A 40 1.52 -13.40 -6.84
CA ALA A 40 1.76 -12.32 -5.86
C ALA A 40 0.95 -12.55 -4.58
N GLN A 41 1.27 -11.81 -3.51
CA GLN A 41 0.54 -11.83 -2.25
C GLN A 41 -0.24 -10.53 -2.05
N TRP A 42 -1.51 -10.63 -1.64
CA TRP A 42 -2.33 -9.50 -1.26
C TRP A 42 -1.81 -8.88 0.04
N HIS A 43 -1.82 -7.55 0.13
CA HIS A 43 -1.56 -6.84 1.37
C HIS A 43 -2.60 -5.73 1.57
N ALA A 44 -2.74 -5.30 2.81
CA ALA A 44 -3.60 -4.19 3.21
C ALA A 44 -2.80 -3.22 4.07
N HIS A 45 -3.01 -1.93 3.86
CA HIS A 45 -2.46 -0.90 4.72
C HIS A 45 -3.31 -0.76 5.98
N ILE A 46 -2.87 -1.42 7.05
CA ILE A 46 -3.57 -1.47 8.34
C ILE A 46 -2.87 -0.64 9.41
N ASN A 47 -3.64 -0.26 10.44
CA ASN A 47 -3.15 0.37 11.66
C ASN A 47 -2.29 1.63 11.40
N LEU A 48 -2.73 2.52 10.52
CA LEU A 48 -1.96 3.71 10.16
C LEU A 48 -2.38 4.93 10.97
N CYS A 49 -1.40 5.73 11.39
CA CYS A 49 -1.64 7.02 12.00
C CYS A 49 -1.39 8.17 11.02
N PHE A 50 -2.37 9.02 10.77
CA PHE A 50 -2.22 10.20 9.91
C PHE A 50 -2.09 11.48 10.73
N PRO A 51 -1.37 12.50 10.23
CA PRO A 51 -1.30 13.77 10.94
C PRO A 51 -2.69 14.44 10.95
N PRO A 52 -2.96 15.33 11.91
CA PRO A 52 -4.21 16.07 11.98
C PRO A 52 -4.43 16.92 10.72
N GLU A 53 -5.70 17.11 10.34
CA GLU A 53 -6.07 17.85 9.13
C GLU A 53 -5.47 19.27 9.12
N GLY A 54 -4.89 19.66 7.98
CA GLY A 54 -4.33 21.00 7.78
C GLY A 54 -2.96 21.25 8.43
N LYS A 55 -2.35 20.27 9.11
CA LYS A 55 -1.01 20.40 9.69
C LYS A 55 -0.18 19.16 9.38
N ILE A 56 0.83 19.29 8.51
CA ILE A 56 1.98 18.38 8.54
C ILE A 56 2.99 19.07 9.46
N PRO A 57 3.18 18.62 10.72
CA PRO A 57 4.23 19.18 11.55
C PRO A 57 5.54 19.06 10.80
N ARG A 58 6.24 20.19 10.58
CA ARG A 58 7.59 20.22 10.00
C ARG A 58 8.54 19.62 11.04
N GLY A 59 8.54 18.29 11.16
CA GLY A 59 9.32 17.55 12.16
C GLY A 59 8.94 16.07 12.24
N ASP A 60 7.64 15.75 12.21
CA ASP A 60 7.14 14.41 12.59
C ASP A 60 6.69 13.53 11.41
N ARG A 61 7.15 13.81 10.19
CA ARG A 61 6.84 12.98 9.00
C ARG A 61 7.26 11.50 9.15
N LYS A 62 8.16 11.17 10.08
CA LYS A 62 8.57 9.79 10.37
C LYS A 62 7.54 9.03 11.22
N GLN A 63 6.69 9.72 11.97
CA GLN A 63 5.72 9.09 12.86
C GLN A 63 4.39 8.78 12.17
N PHE A 64 3.99 9.66 11.23
CA PHE A 64 2.69 9.57 10.55
C PHE A 64 2.79 9.10 9.08
N GLY A 65 1.69 8.54 8.58
CA GLY A 65 1.50 8.12 7.19
C GLY A 65 1.89 6.67 6.93
N PHE A 66 1.94 6.29 5.64
CA PHE A 66 2.22 4.91 5.21
C PHE A 66 3.61 4.38 5.57
N LYS A 67 4.55 5.27 5.91
CA LYS A 67 5.89 4.93 6.40
C LYS A 67 6.11 5.40 7.84
N GLY A 68 5.02 5.68 8.55
CA GLY A 68 5.03 6.10 9.92
C GLY A 68 5.43 4.97 10.86
N THR A 69 6.01 5.31 12.01
CA THR A 69 6.35 4.32 13.06
C THR A 69 5.21 4.06 14.03
N ILE A 70 4.12 4.85 14.01
CA ILE A 70 2.98 4.67 14.92
C ILE A 70 1.98 3.71 14.29
N ASP A 71 1.79 2.55 14.94
CA ASP A 71 0.95 1.45 14.51
C ASP A 71 -0.14 1.06 15.53
N THR A 72 -0.32 1.83 16.61
CA THR A 72 -1.37 1.59 17.61
C THR A 72 -2.29 2.79 17.73
N GLU A 73 -3.57 2.51 18.02
CA GLU A 73 -4.59 3.56 18.17
C GLU A 73 -4.26 4.52 19.32
N SER A 74 -3.88 3.99 20.48
CA SER A 74 -3.54 4.80 21.66
C SER A 74 -2.35 5.74 21.40
N ALA A 75 -1.26 5.23 20.80
CA ALA A 75 -0.11 6.08 20.47
C ALA A 75 -0.47 7.13 19.42
N CYS A 76 -1.32 6.79 18.44
CA CYS A 76 -1.77 7.74 17.44
C CYS A 76 -2.60 8.88 18.04
N GLN A 77 -3.53 8.56 18.95
CA GLN A 77 -4.32 9.55 19.66
C GLN A 77 -3.46 10.44 20.56
N GLN A 78 -2.47 9.88 21.28
CA GLN A 78 -1.52 10.64 22.10
C GLN A 78 -0.66 11.60 21.25
N ALA A 79 -0.31 11.19 20.03
CA ALA A 79 0.40 12.03 19.08
C ALA A 79 -0.51 13.10 18.41
N GLY A 80 -1.81 13.15 18.75
CA GLY A 80 -2.78 14.06 18.14
C GLY A 80 -3.11 13.71 16.69
N GLY A 81 -2.85 12.46 16.28
CA GLY A 81 -3.12 11.96 14.94
C GLY A 81 -4.52 11.36 14.80
N ARG A 82 -4.83 10.98 13.56
CA ARG A 82 -6.04 10.24 13.19
C ARG A 82 -5.69 8.79 12.90
N PHE A 83 -6.14 7.88 13.75
CA PHE A 83 -5.95 6.45 13.55
C PHE A 83 -6.87 5.92 12.46
N VAL A 84 -6.34 5.09 11.58
CA VAL A 84 -7.08 4.44 10.50
C VAL A 84 -6.79 2.94 10.55
N PRO A 85 -7.77 2.11 10.97
CA PRO A 85 -7.57 0.67 11.08
C PRO A 85 -7.21 0.01 9.75
N GLN A 86 -7.76 0.52 8.65
CA GLN A 86 -7.38 0.09 7.30
C GLN A 86 -7.64 1.22 6.31
N VAL A 87 -6.62 1.56 5.53
CA VAL A 87 -6.72 2.55 4.46
C VAL A 87 -7.06 1.82 3.17
N GLY A 88 -8.23 2.11 2.61
CA GLY A 88 -8.69 1.49 1.38
C GLY A 88 -9.01 0.00 1.55
N GLY A 89 -8.81 -0.75 0.47
CA GLY A 89 -9.02 -2.19 0.43
C GLY A 89 -7.71 -2.98 0.36
N TRP A 90 -7.78 -4.16 -0.25
CA TRP A 90 -6.60 -4.98 -0.53
C TRP A 90 -5.93 -4.55 -1.82
N MET A 91 -4.62 -4.73 -1.90
CA MET A 91 -3.82 -4.36 -3.05
C MET A 91 -2.78 -5.42 -3.37
N ILE A 92 -2.39 -5.48 -4.64
CA ILE A 92 -1.22 -6.20 -5.13
C ILE A 92 -0.48 -5.27 -6.07
N HIS A 93 0.84 -5.21 -5.93
CA HIS A 93 1.72 -4.65 -6.95
C HIS A 93 2.55 -5.78 -7.56
N VAL A 94 2.52 -5.93 -8.88
CA VAL A 94 3.34 -6.90 -9.61
C VAL A 94 4.23 -6.17 -10.61
N TYR A 95 5.54 -6.42 -10.52
CA TYR A 95 6.55 -5.91 -11.45
C TYR A 95 7.19 -7.09 -12.19
N PRO A 96 6.52 -7.65 -13.21
CA PRO A 96 6.88 -8.94 -13.81
C PRO A 96 8.23 -8.92 -14.54
N PHE A 97 8.78 -7.74 -14.81
CA PHE A 97 10.05 -7.57 -15.52
C PHE A 97 11.27 -7.48 -14.59
N LYS A 98 11.08 -7.61 -13.27
CA LYS A 98 12.18 -7.63 -12.29
C LYS A 98 12.80 -9.02 -12.17
N ALA A 99 14.06 -9.07 -11.75
CA ALA A 99 14.86 -10.29 -11.76
C ALA A 99 14.64 -11.16 -10.51
N THR A 100 14.30 -10.55 -9.37
CA THR A 100 14.16 -11.28 -8.11
C THR A 100 12.71 -11.30 -7.62
N PRO A 101 12.27 -12.38 -6.95
CA PRO A 101 10.96 -12.47 -6.33
C PRO A 101 10.58 -11.26 -5.46
N ALA A 102 11.52 -10.78 -4.64
CA ALA A 102 11.32 -9.62 -3.78
C ALA A 102 11.05 -8.31 -4.56
N GLU A 103 11.67 -8.15 -5.73
CA GLU A 103 11.43 -7.01 -6.60
C GLU A 103 10.18 -7.16 -7.46
N ILE A 104 9.73 -8.39 -7.74
CA ILE A 104 8.49 -8.64 -8.48
C ILE A 104 7.27 -8.33 -7.58
N TRP A 105 7.34 -8.65 -6.28
CA TRP A 105 6.23 -8.58 -5.32
C TRP A 105 6.42 -7.53 -4.21
N THR A 106 7.03 -6.39 -4.54
CA THR A 106 7.49 -5.39 -3.55
C THR A 106 6.42 -5.00 -2.53
N HIS A 107 6.67 -5.23 -1.23
CA HIS A 107 5.99 -4.61 -0.08
C HIS A 107 6.97 -4.37 1.07
#